data_AF-A0A3D2MK90-F1
#
_entry.id   AF-A0A3D2MK90-F1
#
_cell.length_a   1.000
_cell.length_b   1.000
_cell.length_c   1.000
_cell.angle_alpha   90.00
_cell.angle_beta   90.00
_cell.angle_gamma   90.00
#
_symmetry.space_group_name_H-M   'P 1'
#
loop_
_entity.id
_entity.type
_entity.pdbx_description
1 polymer ?
#
loop_
_entity_poly.entity_id
_entity_poly.type
_entity_poly.pdbx_seq_one_letter_code
_entity_poly.pdbx_strand_id
1 'polypeptide(L)'
;MQRPSFASREEYARHFIDIEYWQPYVEAICERHNLAPSHHIQRGLPGSNPVFIVDERYVVKIYTRLFGGAESSARELELYSLFARFPQLPFPILLAFGTLFPVGQELSLI
;
A
#
# COMPACT_ATOMS: atom_id res chain seq x y z
N MET A 1 -12.25 -10.53 -1.52
CA MET A 1 -10.85 -10.25 -1.91
C MET A 1 -9.92 -11.16 -1.11
N GLN A 2 -8.94 -11.81 -1.76
CA GLN A 2 -7.97 -12.70 -1.09
C GLN A 2 -6.74 -11.92 -0.65
N ARG A 3 -5.94 -12.45 0.29
CA ARG A 3 -4.67 -11.80 0.67
C ARG A 3 -3.64 -11.98 -0.47
N PRO A 4 -2.92 -10.92 -0.90
CA PRO A 4 -1.83 -11.06 -1.85
C PRO A 4 -0.74 -11.98 -1.29
N SER A 5 -0.43 -13.04 -2.04
CA SER A 5 0.62 -14.00 -1.72
C SER A 5 1.39 -14.31 -3.00
N PHE A 6 2.71 -14.31 -2.90
CA PHE A 6 3.61 -14.55 -4.03
C PHE A 6 4.65 -15.56 -3.58
N ALA A 7 4.79 -16.66 -4.32
CA ALA A 7 5.73 -17.73 -4.05
C ALA A 7 7.17 -17.36 -4.44
N SER A 8 7.35 -16.38 -5.33
CA SER A 8 8.68 -15.92 -5.76
C SER A 8 8.72 -14.42 -6.07
N ARG A 9 9.95 -13.90 -6.24
CA ARG A 9 10.16 -12.50 -6.67
C ARG A 9 9.68 -12.28 -8.11
N GLU A 10 9.79 -13.28 -8.96
CA GLU A 10 9.34 -13.25 -10.35
C GLU A 10 7.82 -13.20 -10.42
N GLU A 11 7.11 -13.98 -9.60
CA GLU A 11 5.65 -13.91 -9.50
C GLU A 11 5.19 -12.54 -9.00
N TYR A 12 5.84 -12.02 -7.95
CA TYR A 12 5.59 -10.67 -7.48
C TYR A 12 5.82 -9.62 -8.57
N ALA A 13 6.92 -9.72 -9.32
CA ALA A 13 7.26 -8.76 -10.38
C ALA A 13 6.19 -8.70 -11.48
N ARG A 14 5.48 -9.81 -11.77
CA ARG A 14 4.37 -9.82 -12.73
C ARG A 14 3.19 -8.97 -12.27
N HIS A 15 2.90 -8.99 -10.97
CA HIS A 15 1.79 -8.22 -10.40
C HIS A 15 2.22 -6.85 -9.85
N PHE A 16 3.51 -6.57 -9.77
CA PHE A 16 4.06 -5.46 -8.99
C PHE A 16 3.45 -4.09 -9.31
N ILE A 17 3.20 -3.81 -10.59
CA ILE A 17 2.60 -2.57 -11.10
C ILE A 17 1.28 -2.82 -11.85
N ASP A 18 0.72 -4.01 -11.68
CA ASP A 18 -0.49 -4.46 -12.35
C ASP A 18 -1.72 -3.77 -11.73
N ILE A 19 -2.26 -2.77 -12.43
CA ILE A 19 -3.40 -1.99 -11.94
C ILE A 19 -4.62 -2.89 -11.76
N GLU A 20 -4.88 -3.81 -12.69
CA GLU A 20 -6.06 -4.68 -12.63
C GLU A 20 -5.99 -5.59 -11.39
N TYR A 21 -4.81 -6.10 -11.07
CA TYR A 21 -4.60 -6.89 -9.86
C TYR A 21 -4.80 -6.06 -8.58
N TRP A 22 -4.25 -4.85 -8.52
CA TRP A 22 -4.22 -4.05 -7.29
C TRP A 22 -5.44 -3.16 -7.06
N GLN A 23 -6.20 -2.83 -8.10
CA GLN A 23 -7.38 -1.97 -8.04
C GLN A 23 -8.36 -2.32 -6.90
N PRO A 24 -8.84 -3.57 -6.74
CA PRO A 24 -9.78 -3.88 -5.66
C PRO A 24 -9.18 -3.67 -4.26
N TYR A 25 -7.86 -3.79 -4.10
CA TYR A 25 -7.18 -3.52 -2.84
C TYR A 25 -7.09 -2.04 -2.55
N VAL A 26 -6.77 -1.23 -3.56
CA VAL A 26 -6.68 0.24 -3.46
C VAL A 26 -8.06 0.82 -3.14
N GLU A 27 -9.11 0.38 -3.84
CA GLU A 27 -10.49 0.80 -3.59
C GLU A 27 -10.92 0.50 -2.14
N ALA A 28 -10.64 -0.73 -1.67
CA ALA A 28 -10.97 -1.13 -0.29
C ALA A 28 -10.18 -0.32 0.76
N ILE A 29 -8.93 0.06 0.48
CA ILE A 29 -8.13 0.93 1.36
C ILE A 29 -8.74 2.33 1.39
N CYS A 30 -9.09 2.89 0.23
CA CYS A 30 -9.70 4.21 0.12
C CYS A 30 -11.04 4.26 0.85
N GLU A 31 -11.91 3.27 0.66
CA GLU A 31 -13.20 3.17 1.36
C GLU A 31 -13.01 3.10 2.88
N ARG A 32 -12.13 2.21 3.36
CA ARG A 32 -11.88 2.03 4.80
C ARG A 32 -11.39 3.30 5.50
N HIS A 33 -10.65 4.14 4.80
CA HIS A 33 -10.07 5.36 5.34
C HIS A 33 -10.88 6.62 4.99
N ASN A 34 -12.12 6.48 4.49
CA ASN A 34 -12.99 7.59 4.08
C ASN A 34 -12.35 8.51 3.03
N LEU A 35 -11.56 7.92 2.12
CA LEU A 35 -10.93 8.58 0.97
C LEU A 35 -11.63 8.24 -0.36
N ALA A 36 -12.74 7.50 -0.29
CA ALA A 36 -13.60 7.22 -1.42
C ALA A 36 -14.42 8.46 -1.84
N PRO A 37 -14.87 8.53 -3.10
CA PRO A 37 -14.63 7.57 -4.18
C PRO A 37 -13.20 7.66 -4.76
N SER A 38 -12.67 6.54 -5.25
CA SER A 38 -11.37 6.43 -5.92
C SER A 38 -11.57 6.21 -7.42
N HIS A 39 -11.86 7.29 -8.16
CA HIS A 39 -12.32 7.19 -9.56
C HIS A 39 -11.22 6.81 -10.54
N HIS A 40 -10.01 7.34 -10.33
CA HIS A 40 -8.86 7.11 -11.19
C HIS A 40 -7.69 6.58 -10.37
N ILE A 41 -7.27 5.35 -10.66
CA ILE A 41 -6.13 4.70 -10.02
C ILE A 41 -5.04 4.51 -11.06
N GLN A 42 -3.88 5.11 -10.82
CA GLN A 42 -2.70 5.03 -11.67
C GLN A 42 -1.56 4.32 -10.93
N ARG A 43 -0.73 3.57 -11.67
CA ARG A 43 0.51 3.05 -11.11
C ARG A 43 1.47 4.19 -10.77
N GLY A 44 2.08 4.11 -9.60
CA GLY A 44 3.20 4.97 -9.21
C GLY A 44 4.50 4.56 -9.90
N LEU A 45 5.59 5.23 -9.52
CA LEU A 45 6.92 4.88 -10.01
C LEU A 45 7.38 3.51 -9.47
N PRO A 46 8.02 2.67 -10.30
CA PRO A 46 8.57 1.39 -9.85
C PRO A 46 9.57 1.55 -8.70
N GLY A 47 9.45 0.69 -7.69
CA GLY A 47 10.30 0.59 -6.51
C GLY A 47 10.28 -0.84 -5.96
N SER A 48 10.38 -1.02 -4.63
CA SER A 48 10.27 -2.35 -4.01
C SER A 48 8.84 -2.72 -3.57
N ASN A 49 7.96 -1.74 -3.39
CA ASN A 49 6.60 -1.90 -2.87
C ASN A 49 5.58 -1.33 -3.88
N PRO A 50 4.38 -1.92 -4.03
CA PRO A 50 3.38 -1.41 -4.96
C PRO A 50 2.90 -0.04 -4.47
N VAL A 51 2.90 0.92 -5.37
CA VAL A 51 2.50 2.31 -5.11
C VAL A 51 1.49 2.72 -6.17
N PHE A 52 0.40 3.35 -5.75
CA PHE A 52 -0.67 3.81 -6.62
C PHE A 52 -1.01 5.27 -6.31
N ILE A 53 -1.32 6.03 -7.36
CA ILE A 53 -1.80 7.40 -7.27
C ILE A 53 -3.31 7.35 -7.50
N VAL A 54 -4.08 7.91 -6.58
CA VAL A 54 -5.55 7.94 -6.62
C VAL A 54 -6.01 9.38 -6.83
N ASP A 55 -6.78 9.59 -7.90
CA ASP A 55 -7.37 10.87 -8.31
C ASP A 55 -6.38 12.04 -8.32
N GLU A 56 -5.12 11.75 -8.66
CA GLU A 56 -3.99 12.70 -8.65
C GLU A 56 -3.79 13.44 -7.31
N ARG A 57 -4.38 12.89 -6.23
CA ARG A 57 -4.49 13.55 -4.92
C ARG A 57 -3.86 12.75 -3.80
N TYR A 58 -3.97 11.43 -3.86
CA TYR A 58 -3.49 10.54 -2.81
C TYR A 58 -2.49 9.54 -3.34
N VAL A 59 -1.59 9.09 -2.46
CA VAL A 59 -0.68 7.98 -2.73
C VAL A 59 -1.03 6.83 -1.79
N VAL A 60 -1.34 5.67 -2.36
CA VAL A 60 -1.53 4.42 -1.62
C VAL A 60 -0.30 3.55 -1.82
N LYS A 61 0.39 3.24 -0.72
CA LYS A 61 1.57 2.37 -0.71
C LYS A 61 1.25 1.10 0.06
N ILE A 62 1.44 -0.05 -0.58
CA ILE A 62 1.11 -1.37 -0.04
C ILE A 62 2.41 -2.07 0.34
N TYR A 63 2.45 -2.66 1.53
CA TYR A 63 3.59 -3.48 1.97
C TYR A 63 3.18 -4.94 1.99
N THR A 64 3.95 -5.78 1.30
CA THR A 64 3.70 -7.22 1.22
C THR A 64 4.67 -7.98 2.13
N ARG A 65 4.56 -9.31 2.20
CA ARG A 65 5.51 -10.15 2.94
C ARG A 65 6.91 -10.15 2.30
N LEU A 66 7.00 -9.88 1.00
CA LEU A 66 8.28 -9.80 0.30
C LEU A 66 8.97 -8.46 0.58
N PHE A 67 10.29 -8.41 0.34
CA PHE A 67 11.11 -7.20 0.46
C PHE A 67 11.05 -6.51 1.83
N GLY A 68 10.81 -7.27 2.91
CA GLY A 68 10.78 -6.73 4.27
C GLY A 68 9.67 -5.70 4.48
N GLY A 69 8.49 -5.90 3.86
CA GLY A 69 7.41 -4.91 3.90
C GLY A 69 6.97 -4.52 5.31
N ALA A 70 6.93 -5.47 6.26
CA ALA A 70 6.60 -5.16 7.66
C ALA A 70 7.62 -4.18 8.29
N GLU A 71 8.92 -4.47 8.19
CA GLU A 71 9.99 -3.60 8.68
C GLU A 71 9.98 -2.24 7.96
N SER A 72 9.83 -2.26 6.63
CA SER A 72 9.78 -1.05 5.80
C SER A 72 8.61 -0.14 6.21
N SER A 73 7.43 -0.71 6.46
CA SER A 73 6.25 0.04 6.89
C SER A 73 6.45 0.68 8.26
N ALA A 74 7.05 -0.04 9.22
CA ALA A 74 7.33 0.48 10.55
C ALA A 74 8.30 1.68 10.49
N ARG A 75 9.40 1.54 9.73
CA ARG A 75 10.39 2.62 9.58
C ARG A 75 9.82 3.83 8.85
N GLU A 76 8.94 3.63 7.87
CA GLU A 76 8.30 4.74 7.17
C GLU A 76 7.29 5.49 8.05
N LEU A 77 6.58 4.80 8.94
CA LEU A 77 5.72 5.44 9.95
C LEU A 77 6.53 6.27 10.97
N GLU A 78 7.70 5.80 11.37
CA GLU A 78 8.63 6.57 12.20
C GLU A 78 9.11 7.84 11.46
N LEU A 79 9.41 7.74 10.17
CA LEU A 79 9.79 8.89 9.34
C LEU A 79 8.66 9.91 9.22
N TYR A 80 7.42 9.48 9.00
CA TYR A 80 6.28 10.41 8.96
C TYR A 80 6.06 11.13 10.30
N SER A 81 6.31 10.46 11.42
CA SER A 81 6.29 11.09 12.76
C SER A 81 7.36 12.18 12.90
N LEU A 82 8.52 11.98 12.29
CA LEU A 82 9.58 12.99 12.22
C LEU A 82 9.20 14.15 11.30
N PHE A 83 8.65 13.87 10.10
CA PHE A 83 8.26 14.89 9.13
C PHE A 83 7.16 15.82 9.66
N ALA A 84 6.24 15.30 10.45
CA ALA A 84 5.20 16.09 11.11
C ALA A 84 5.75 17.22 12.00
N ARG A 85 7.01 17.14 12.43
CA ARG A 85 7.70 18.18 13.22
C ARG A 85 8.20 19.36 12.37
N PHE A 86 8.19 19.23 11.04
CA PHE A 86 8.71 20.22 10.09
C PHE A 86 7.68 20.54 8.98
N PRO A 87 6.50 21.10 9.33
CA PRO A 87 5.42 21.33 8.37
C PRO A 87 5.75 22.34 7.26
N GLN A 88 6.82 23.12 7.40
CA GLN A 88 7.32 24.04 6.39
C GLN A 88 8.09 23.36 5.25
N LEU A 89 8.51 22.10 5.45
CA LEU A 89 9.23 21.34 4.44
C LEU A 89 8.25 20.58 3.54
N PRO A 90 8.56 20.40 2.24
CA PRO A 90 7.65 19.81 1.26
C PRO A 90 7.60 18.28 1.36
N PHE A 91 7.48 17.74 2.57
CA PHE A 91 7.30 16.31 2.78
C PHE A 91 5.85 15.90 2.56
N PRO A 92 5.60 14.66 2.12
CA PRO A 92 4.25 14.11 2.10
C PRO A 92 3.66 14.06 3.50
N ILE A 93 2.34 14.25 3.60
CA ILE A 93 1.58 14.12 4.85
C ILE A 93 0.98 12.71 4.90
N LEU A 94 1.19 12.00 6.02
CA LEU A 94 0.53 10.73 6.26
C LEU A 94 -0.95 10.97 6.59
N LEU A 95 -1.84 10.58 5.68
CA LEU A 95 -3.29 10.72 5.89
C LEU A 95 -3.87 9.58 6.73
N ALA A 96 -3.40 8.36 6.50
CA ALA A 96 -3.87 7.16 7.18
C ALA A 96 -2.85 6.02 7.08
N PHE A 97 -2.96 5.05 7.98
CA PHE A 97 -2.23 3.77 7.91
C PHE A 97 -3.07 2.65 8.53
N GLY A 98 -2.75 1.40 8.18
CA GLY A 98 -3.46 0.24 8.72
C GLY A 98 -3.06 -1.07 8.04
N THR A 99 -3.74 -2.15 8.42
CA THR A 99 -3.59 -3.47 7.79
C THR A 99 -4.84 -3.82 7.02
N LEU A 100 -4.71 -4.27 5.77
CA LEU A 100 -5.87 -4.64 4.95
C LEU A 100 -6.52 -5.95 5.42
N PHE A 101 -5.68 -6.87 5.92
CA PHE A 101 -6.08 -8.18 6.44
C PHE A 101 -5.54 -8.38 7.87
N PRO A 102 -6.31 -9.03 8.77
CA PRO A 102 -5.87 -9.29 10.15
C PRO A 102 -4.61 -10.16 10.24
N VAL A 103 -3.75 -9.92 11.21
CA VAL A 103 -2.60 -10.79 11.50
C VAL A 103 -3.13 -12.18 11.91
N GLY A 104 -2.64 -13.26 11.29
CA GLY A 104 -2.94 -14.65 11.70
C GLY A 104 -3.97 -15.43 10.88
N GLN A 105 -4.67 -14.84 9.91
CA GLN A 105 -5.41 -15.64 8.92
C GLN A 105 -4.45 -16.18 7.86
N GLU A 106 -3.81 -17.32 8.15
CA GLU A 106 -3.38 -18.24 7.09
C GLU A 106 -4.55 -19.17 6.81
N LEU A 107 -4.80 -19.41 5.53
CA LEU A 107 -5.93 -20.16 5.01
C LEU A 107 -6.06 -21.49 5.77
N SER A 108 -7.15 -21.67 6.53
CA SER A 108 -7.63 -23.00 6.85
C SER A 108 -8.09 -23.63 5.54
N LEU A 109 -7.19 -24.38 4.91
CA LEU A 109 -7.56 -25.35 3.89
C LEU A 109 -8.43 -26.41 4.58
N ILE A 110 -9.66 -26.56 4.11
CA ILE A 110 -10.49 -27.76 4.33
C ILE A 110 -10.04 -28.79 3.29
#